data_AF-A0A2T2SJ13-F1
#
_entry.id   AF-A0A2T2SJ13-F1
#
_cell.length_a   1.000
_cell.length_b   1.000
_cell.length_c   1.000
_cell.angle_alpha   90.00
_cell.angle_beta   90.00
_cell.angle_gamma   90.00
#
_symmetry.space_group_name_H-M   'P 1'
#
loop_
_entity.id
_entity.type
_entity.pdbx_description
1 polymer ?
#
loop_
_entity_poly.entity_id
_entity_poly.type
_entity_poly.pdbx_seq_one_letter_code
_entity_poly.pdbx_strand_id
1 'polypeptide(L)'
;MEEAGTWLLAEHKPGRSLKTDVEFCTAVLLHGIGIPQALFIPTFAAAWAEGWMAHAPEQKNDNRLVRPVSQYVGDTERTWAPVDWCSAETQ
;
A
#
# COMPACT_ATOMS: atom_id res chain seq x y z
N MET A 1 8.40 -17.70 17.61
CA MET A 1 7.27 -16.77 17.36
C MET A 1 6.93 -16.74 15.87
N GLU A 2 7.91 -16.47 15.02
CA GLU A 2 7.77 -16.52 13.56
C GLU A 2 7.33 -17.89 13.02
N GLU A 3 7.99 -18.97 13.48
CA GLU A 3 7.60 -20.35 13.13
C GLU A 3 6.18 -20.69 13.57
N ALA A 4 5.75 -20.21 14.74
CA ALA A 4 4.40 -20.41 15.25
C ALA A 4 3.36 -19.65 14.40
N GLY A 5 3.68 -18.44 13.95
CA GLY A 5 2.83 -17.69 13.03
C GLY A 5 2.71 -18.37 11.67
N THR A 6 3.82 -18.86 11.12
CA THR A 6 3.84 -19.60 9.85
C THR A 6 3.06 -20.92 9.95
N TRP A 7 3.21 -21.64 11.06
CA TRP A 7 2.44 -22.86 11.33
C TRP A 7 0.94 -22.58 11.44
N LEU A 8 0.53 -21.54 12.18
CA LEU A 8 -0.88 -21.11 12.28
C LEU A 8 -1.46 -20.75 10.90
N LEU A 9 -0.69 -20.06 10.06
CA LEU A 9 -1.11 -19.72 8.69
C LEU A 9 -1.29 -20.96 7.82
N ALA A 10 -0.41 -21.96 7.95
CA ALA A 10 -0.53 -23.22 7.23
C ALA A 10 -1.77 -24.03 7.67
N GLU A 11 -2.11 -23.99 8.96
CA GLU A 11 -3.32 -24.61 9.51
C GLU A 11 -4.61 -23.92 9.00
N HIS A 12 -4.66 -22.59 9.05
CA HIS A 12 -5.88 -21.83 8.73
C HIS A 12 -6.08 -21.57 7.24
N LYS A 13 -5.00 -21.62 6.43
CA LYS A 13 -5.05 -21.42 4.97
C LYS A 13 -4.25 -22.51 4.24
N PRO A 14 -4.71 -23.77 4.31
CA PRO A 14 -4.04 -24.87 3.64
C PRO A 14 -3.98 -24.66 2.12
N GLY A 15 -2.85 -24.99 1.50
CA GLY A 15 -2.62 -24.83 0.06
C GLY A 15 -1.98 -23.51 -0.37
N ARG A 16 -1.71 -22.58 0.56
CA ARG A 16 -0.87 -21.40 0.31
C ARG A 16 0.39 -21.45 1.15
N SER A 17 1.55 -21.30 0.50
CA SER A 17 2.83 -21.13 1.19
C SER A 17 2.94 -19.70 1.70
N LEU A 18 2.35 -19.45 2.87
CA LEU A 18 2.39 -18.17 3.55
C LEU A 18 3.51 -18.19 4.59
N LYS A 19 4.41 -17.23 4.51
CA LYS A 19 5.38 -16.95 5.56
C LYS A 19 5.00 -15.65 6.24
N THR A 20 5.31 -15.54 7.51
CA THR A 20 5.28 -14.27 8.22
C THR A 20 6.25 -13.29 7.57
N ASP A 21 5.79 -12.08 7.34
CA ASP A 21 6.59 -11.00 6.79
C ASP A 21 7.38 -10.27 7.90
N VAL A 22 8.20 -9.30 7.50
CA VAL A 22 8.98 -8.50 8.45
C VAL A 22 8.06 -7.65 9.32
N GLU A 23 6.92 -7.21 8.77
CA GLU A 23 5.91 -6.40 9.43
C GLU A 23 5.30 -7.13 10.64
N PHE A 24 5.10 -8.45 10.56
CA PHE A 24 4.66 -9.26 11.69
C PHE A 24 5.65 -9.17 12.86
N CYS A 25 6.93 -9.39 12.59
CA CYS A 25 7.98 -9.32 13.61
C CYS A 25 8.15 -7.89 14.14
N THR A 26 8.09 -6.88 13.26
CA THR A 26 8.19 -5.47 13.63
C THR A 26 7.01 -5.03 14.50
N ALA A 27 5.78 -5.44 14.21
CA ALA A 27 4.62 -5.09 15.04
C ALA A 27 4.75 -5.63 16.47
N VAL A 28 5.21 -6.88 16.62
CA VAL A 28 5.45 -7.45 17.97
C VAL A 28 6.58 -6.74 18.68
N LEU A 29 7.65 -6.37 17.97
CA LEU A 29 8.77 -5.61 18.53
C LEU A 29 8.32 -4.22 19.02
N LEU A 30 7.63 -3.46 18.17
CA LEU A 30 7.14 -2.10 18.47
C LEU A 30 6.16 -2.12 19.65
N HIS A 31 5.30 -3.13 19.71
CA HIS A 31 4.43 -3.36 20.87
C HIS A 31 5.25 -3.70 22.13
N GLY A 32 6.26 -4.56 22.00
CA GLY A 32 7.14 -4.98 23.09
C GLY A 32 7.95 -3.84 23.73
N ILE A 33 8.32 -2.82 22.94
CA ILE A 33 8.99 -1.61 23.43
C ILE A 33 8.02 -0.50 23.87
N GLY A 34 6.70 -0.76 23.84
CA GLY A 34 5.68 0.15 24.36
C GLY A 34 5.32 1.31 23.44
N ILE A 35 5.62 1.23 22.13
CA ILE A 35 5.14 2.25 21.20
C ILE A 35 3.62 2.10 21.05
N PRO A 36 2.84 3.18 21.17
CA PRO A 36 1.41 3.15 20.89
C PRO A 36 1.14 2.66 19.46
N GLN A 37 0.15 1.77 19.28
CA GLN A 37 -0.19 1.22 17.96
C GLN A 37 -0.50 2.31 16.92
N ALA A 38 -1.07 3.44 17.35
CA ALA A 38 -1.33 4.61 16.49
C ALA A 38 -0.05 5.21 15.89
N LEU A 39 1.12 4.95 16.49
CA LEU A 39 2.42 5.43 16.04
C LEU A 39 3.21 4.42 15.20
N PHE A 40 2.72 3.18 15.00
CA PHE A 40 3.45 2.18 14.21
C PHE A 40 3.74 2.65 12.78
N ILE A 41 2.73 3.21 12.11
CA ILE A 41 2.86 3.71 10.74
C ILE A 41 3.79 4.94 10.67
N PRO A 42 3.64 5.97 11.53
CA PRO A 42 4.61 7.06 11.61
C PRO A 42 6.05 6.61 11.87
N THR A 43 6.27 5.65 12.76
CA THR A 43 7.61 5.10 13.04
C THR A 43 8.21 4.42 11.82
N PHE A 44 7.41 3.64 11.09
CA PHE A 44 7.84 3.01 9.86
C PHE A 44 8.17 4.04 8.77
N ALA A 45 7.31 5.05 8.56
CA ALA A 45 7.55 6.13 7.61
C ALA A 45 8.84 6.91 7.91
N ALA A 46 9.13 7.16 9.19
CA ALA A 46 10.38 7.81 9.62
C ALA A 46 11.61 6.95 9.28
N ALA A 47 11.54 5.63 9.49
CA ALA A 47 12.63 4.72 9.13
C ALA A 47 12.86 4.64 7.61
N TRP A 48 11.80 4.78 6.80
CA TRP A 48 11.87 4.69 5.34
C TRP A 48 12.26 6.00 4.65
N ALA A 49 12.16 7.13 5.35
CA ALA A 49 12.50 8.44 4.81
C ALA A 49 13.92 8.48 4.23
N GLU A 50 14.88 7.81 4.87
CA GLU A 50 16.26 7.71 4.37
C GLU A 50 16.35 7.01 3.01
N GLY A 51 15.62 5.90 2.83
CA GLY A 51 15.57 5.18 1.55
C GLY A 51 15.00 6.03 0.42
N TRP A 52 13.91 6.76 0.68
CA TRP A 52 13.35 7.69 -0.31
C TRP A 52 14.31 8.83 -0.66
N MET A 53 14.99 9.38 0.35
CA MET A 53 16.00 10.42 0.13
C MET A 53 17.21 9.91 -0.65
N ALA A 54 17.59 8.64 -0.49
CA ALA A 54 18.65 8.01 -1.27
C ALA A 54 18.25 7.78 -2.73
N HIS A 55 17.01 7.37 -2.99
CA HIS A 55 16.53 7.14 -4.36
C HIS A 55 16.32 8.42 -5.18
N ALA A 56 16.03 9.56 -4.55
CA ALA A 56 15.84 10.83 -5.25
C ALA A 56 17.06 11.27 -6.11
N PRO A 57 18.31 11.31 -5.59
CA PRO A 57 19.49 11.61 -6.41
C PRO A 57 19.81 10.49 -7.41
N GLU A 58 19.55 9.22 -7.09
CA GLU A 58 19.71 8.11 -8.04
C GLU A 58 18.82 8.31 -9.28
N GLN A 59 17.54 8.62 -9.06
CA GLN A 59 16.60 8.93 -10.16
C GLN A 59 17.06 10.16 -10.93
N LYS A 60 17.57 11.19 -10.27
CA LYS A 60 18.08 12.41 -10.92
C LYS A 60 19.31 12.13 -11.79
N ASN A 61 20.14 11.16 -11.43
CA ASN A 61 21.32 10.78 -12.21
C ASN A 61 20.94 10.00 -13.48
N ASP A 62 20.00 9.05 -13.39
CA ASP A 62 19.42 8.32 -14.52
C ASP A 62 18.03 8.86 -14.86
N ASN A 63 17.96 10.16 -15.17
CA ASN A 63 16.76 11.01 -15.25
C ASN A 63 15.73 10.57 -16.30
N ARG A 64 15.09 9.43 -16.06
CA ARG A 64 14.08 8.82 -16.92
C ARG A 64 12.72 8.96 -16.28
N LEU A 65 11.80 9.58 -17.02
CA LEU A 65 10.40 9.68 -16.62
C LEU A 65 9.73 8.31 -16.73
N VAL A 66 9.12 7.84 -15.63
CA VAL A 66 8.27 6.66 -15.63
C VAL A 66 6.93 7.01 -16.30
N ARG A 67 6.65 6.44 -17.47
CA ARG A 67 5.40 6.64 -18.23
C ARG A 67 4.59 5.34 -18.29
N PRO A 68 3.78 5.02 -17.26
CA PRO A 68 2.88 3.88 -17.35
C PRO A 68 1.81 4.14 -18.41
N VAL A 69 1.46 3.11 -19.16
CA VAL A 69 0.34 3.12 -20.11
C VAL A 69 -0.83 2.35 -19.50
N SER A 70 -2.05 2.71 -19.89
CA SER A 70 -3.27 2.02 -19.46
C SER A 70 -4.10 1.67 -20.68
N GLN A 71 -4.74 0.51 -20.63
CA GLN A 71 -5.73 0.12 -21.63
C GLN A 71 -7.09 0.65 -21.21
N TYR A 72 -7.75 1.41 -22.08
CA TYR A 72 -9.13 1.81 -21.88
C TYR A 72 -10.06 0.63 -22.14
N VAL A 73 -10.92 0.31 -21.18
CA VAL A 73 -11.93 -0.76 -21.25
C VAL A 73 -13.35 -0.26 -21.00
N GLY A 74 -13.54 1.07 -20.98
CA GLY A 74 -14.87 1.67 -20.88
C GLY A 74 -15.58 1.70 -22.22
N ASP A 75 -16.85 2.10 -22.21
CA ASP A 75 -17.64 2.21 -23.44
C ASP A 75 -17.02 3.24 -24.37
N THR A 76 -16.84 2.86 -25.62
CA THR A 76 -16.58 3.76 -26.73
C THR A 76 -17.94 4.14 -27.34
N GLU A 77 -18.15 5.40 -27.74
CA GLU A 77 -19.43 5.94 -28.29
C GLU A 77 -20.42 6.56 -27.29
N ARG A 78 -19.93 7.19 -26.22
CA ARG A 78 -20.80 8.05 -25.40
C ARG A 78 -21.14 9.34 -26.15
N THR A 79 -22.42 9.62 -26.30
CA THR A 79 -22.89 10.96 -26.69
C THR A 79 -22.69 11.89 -25.52
N TRP A 80 -22.11 13.07 -25.77
CA TRP A 80 -22.01 14.10 -24.76
C TRP A 80 -23.42 14.51 -24.30
N ALA A 81 -23.68 14.37 -22.99
CA ALA A 81 -24.85 14.94 -22.35
C ALA A 81 -24.42 16.22 -21.63
N PRO A 82 -25.17 17.33 -21.75
CA PRO A 82 -24.96 18.49 -20.90
C PRO A 82 -24.98 18.05 -19.44
N VAL A 83 -24.00 18.53 -18.67
CA VAL A 83 -24.07 18.37 -17.23
C VAL A 83 -25.16 19.32 -16.72
N ASP A 84 -26.29 18.78 -16.30
CA ASP A 84 -27.32 19.53 -15.59
C ASP A 84 -26.91 19.56 -14.11
N TRP A 85 -25.98 20.45 -13.77
CA TRP A 85 -25.42 20.60 -12.41
C TRP A 85 -26.42 21.18 -11.39
N CYS A 86 -27.70 21.35 -11.78
CA CYS A 86 -28.76 21.76 -10.87
C CYS A 86 -30.12 21.19 -11.30
N SER A 87 -30.54 20.10 -10.65
CA SER A 87 -31.93 19.78 -10.29
C SER A 87 -31.91 18.64 -9.27
N ALA A 88 -31.27 18.89 -8.12
CA ALA A 88 -31.63 18.18 -6.91
C ALA A 88 -32.71 19.00 -6.21
N GLU A 89 -33.95 18.91 -6.70
CA GLU A 89 -35.14 19.15 -5.89
C GLU A 89 -36.29 18.29 -6.42
N THR A 90 -36.69 17.34 -5.55
CA THR A 90 -38.05 16.82 -5.41
C THR A 90 -38.55 15.82 -6.45
N GLN A 91 -38.43 14.52 -6.12
CA GLN A 91 -39.59 13.77 -5.59
C GLN A 91 -39.14 12.56 -4.76
#